data_AF-A0A6A4X0F8-F1
#
_entry.id   AF-A0A6A4X0F8-F1
#
_cell.length_a   1.000
_cell.length_b   1.000
_cell.length_c   1.000
_cell.angle_alpha   90.00
_cell.angle_beta   90.00
_cell.angle_gamma   90.00
#
_symmetry.space_group_name_H-M   'P 1'
#
loop_
_entity.id
_entity.type
_entity.pdbx_description
1 polymer ?
#
loop_
_entity_poly.entity_id
_entity_poly.type
_entity_poly.pdbx_seq_one_letter_code
_entity_poly.pdbx_strand_id
1 'polypeptide(L)'
;MLDKHAVWLLESVPVAILAPPAPGQDDPMDGRGRPSQMPAAFTLVSSPTRRRNVSQLLDQGFTGEQLAYAAQMTLRKEGRKTEADIIKKVIAADGLDPTVVQASYRGPPPSLPKTLSADEALVLLFNTNMTRAAYQEVRETSKDHVADIFPPYNFVLDAKKRCHPAGVVVDDRGASVPVQQLLDHTASRLCTLQASVIQSSAAQGSLILTSKYGFDGATGQQVYRHRQSTDVDDSTMFLASMVPLRLRTEDGRVIWANPKPNSTFFCRPISFIFEESKELTTATYRVGQHNRECFLGSNHE
;
A
#
# COMPACT_ATOMS: atom_id res chain seq x y z
N MET A 1 3.35 16.79 -55.10
CA MET A 1 4.68 17.18 -54.59
C MET A 1 5.28 16.05 -53.75
N LEU A 2 5.37 14.85 -54.33
CA LEU A 2 5.94 13.65 -53.70
C LEU A 2 6.97 13.12 -54.70
N ASP A 3 8.17 13.72 -54.72
CA ASP A 3 9.21 13.37 -55.70
C ASP A 3 10.63 13.75 -55.21
N LYS A 4 10.89 13.63 -53.90
CA LYS A 4 12.21 14.00 -53.32
C LYS A 4 12.92 12.89 -52.54
N HIS A 5 12.42 11.65 -52.57
CA HIS A 5 13.04 10.54 -51.82
C HIS A 5 13.35 9.29 -52.63
N ALA A 6 13.26 9.32 -53.96
CA ALA A 6 13.52 8.15 -54.82
C ALA A 6 15.01 7.88 -55.13
N VAL A 7 15.94 8.70 -54.65
CA VAL A 7 17.36 8.65 -55.09
C VAL A 7 18.23 7.69 -54.25
N TRP A 8 17.76 7.23 -53.08
CA TRP A 8 18.58 6.41 -52.17
C TRP A 8 18.57 4.89 -52.43
N LEU A 9 17.87 4.42 -53.46
CA LEU A 9 17.66 2.98 -53.70
C LEU A 9 18.39 2.41 -54.93
N LEU A 10 19.28 3.19 -55.59
CA LEU A 10 19.93 2.77 -56.84
C LEU A 10 21.46 2.74 -56.82
N GLU A 11 22.12 2.85 -55.66
CA GLU A 11 23.57 2.63 -55.59
C GLU A 11 23.88 1.19 -55.17
N SER A 12 24.29 0.36 -56.13
CA SER A 12 24.89 -0.94 -55.87
C SER A 12 26.38 -0.79 -55.57
N VAL A 13 26.80 -1.26 -54.40
CA VAL A 13 28.22 -1.30 -54.00
C VAL A 13 28.82 -2.65 -54.44
N PRO A 14 29.87 -2.68 -55.27
CA PRO A 14 30.52 -3.93 -55.64
C PRO A 14 31.35 -4.47 -54.46
N VAL A 15 31.05 -5.71 -54.04
CA VAL A 15 31.85 -6.47 -53.07
C VAL A 15 32.75 -7.43 -53.85
N ALA A 16 34.06 -7.25 -53.75
CA ALA A 16 35.02 -8.14 -54.37
C ALA A 16 35.08 -9.47 -53.60
N ILE A 17 34.84 -10.58 -54.29
CA ILE A 17 35.13 -11.92 -53.78
C ILE A 17 36.63 -12.13 -53.90
N LEU A 18 37.33 -12.21 -52.77
CA LEU A 18 38.74 -12.60 -52.73
C LEU A 18 38.87 -14.04 -53.24
N ALA A 19 39.56 -14.22 -54.37
CA ALA A 19 39.94 -15.54 -54.86
C ALA A 19 40.85 -16.25 -53.84
N PRO A 20 40.75 -17.57 -53.66
CA PRO A 20 41.64 -18.31 -52.79
C PRO A 20 43.09 -18.22 -53.29
N PRO A 21 44.09 -18.16 -52.41
CA PRO A 21 45.49 -18.08 -52.80
C PRO A 21 45.91 -19.36 -53.52
N ALA A 22 46.75 -19.21 -54.55
CA ALA A 22 47.34 -20.33 -55.30
C ALA A 22 48.20 -21.22 -54.38
N PRO A 23 48.28 -22.53 -54.64
CA PRO A 23 49.11 -23.43 -53.84
C PRO A 23 50.60 -23.11 -54.05
N GLY A 24 51.22 -22.56 -53.01
CA GLY A 24 52.67 -22.36 -52.92
C GLY A 24 53.37 -23.62 -52.39
N GLN A 25 54.57 -23.84 -52.92
CA GLN A 25 55.46 -24.99 -52.73
C GLN A 25 55.79 -25.31 -51.26
N ASP A 26 55.95 -26.60 -50.99
CA ASP A 26 56.40 -27.17 -49.72
C ASP A 26 57.84 -26.75 -49.41
N ASP A 27 58.03 -26.01 -48.30
CA ASP A 27 59.31 -25.82 -47.61
C ASP A 27 59.25 -26.43 -46.20
N PRO A 28 60.39 -26.93 -45.67
CA PRO A 28 60.41 -27.97 -44.66
C PRO A 28 59.98 -27.51 -43.25
N MET A 29 59.30 -28.42 -42.57
CA MET A 29 58.68 -28.28 -41.24
C MET A 29 59.67 -27.88 -40.13
N ASP A 30 59.63 -26.60 -39.75
CA ASP A 30 60.04 -26.16 -38.41
C ASP A 30 58.83 -26.23 -37.47
N GLY A 31 58.95 -26.98 -36.39
CA GLY A 31 57.92 -27.14 -35.36
C GLY A 31 57.58 -25.81 -34.68
N ARG A 32 56.56 -25.10 -35.19
CA ARG A 32 56.05 -23.86 -34.60
C ARG A 32 54.70 -24.11 -33.95
N GLY A 33 54.72 -24.26 -32.62
CA GLY A 33 53.53 -23.98 -31.81
C GLY A 33 53.06 -22.53 -31.98
N ARG A 34 51.80 -22.27 -31.66
CA ARG A 34 51.19 -20.92 -31.69
C ARG A 34 52.10 -19.92 -30.97
N PRO A 35 52.39 -18.73 -31.54
CA PRO A 35 53.22 -17.74 -30.88
C PRO A 35 52.69 -17.47 -29.48
N SER A 36 53.54 -17.58 -28.46
CA SER A 36 53.21 -17.17 -27.10
C SER A 36 53.10 -15.64 -27.10
N GLN A 37 51.94 -15.11 -27.49
CA GLN A 37 51.56 -13.77 -27.07
C GLN A 37 51.73 -13.75 -25.55
N MET A 38 52.43 -12.73 -25.03
CA MET A 38 52.55 -12.44 -23.60
C MET A 38 51.27 -12.88 -22.89
N PRO A 39 51.33 -13.76 -21.86
CA PRO A 39 50.13 -14.36 -21.32
C PRO A 39 49.18 -13.25 -20.87
N ALA A 40 48.08 -13.10 -21.61
CA ALA A 40 47.04 -12.16 -21.26
C ALA A 40 46.66 -12.41 -19.80
N ALA A 41 46.51 -11.34 -19.01
CA ALA A 41 46.20 -11.44 -17.59
C ALA A 41 45.06 -12.45 -17.38
N PHE A 42 45.15 -13.29 -16.35
CA PHE A 42 44.24 -14.42 -16.13
C PHE A 42 42.76 -14.04 -16.26
N THR A 43 42.41 -12.83 -15.84
CA THR A 43 41.05 -12.25 -15.91
C THR A 43 40.56 -11.94 -17.33
N LEU A 44 41.46 -11.73 -18.28
CA LEU A 44 41.17 -11.34 -19.67
C LEU A 44 41.01 -12.53 -20.63
N VAL A 45 41.34 -13.75 -20.19
CA VAL A 45 41.29 -14.95 -21.03
C VAL A 45 39.94 -15.68 -20.92
N SER A 46 39.53 -16.33 -22.01
CA SER A 46 38.28 -17.10 -22.07
C SER A 46 38.23 -18.23 -21.03
N SER A 47 37.02 -18.62 -20.61
CA SER A 47 36.82 -19.64 -19.56
C SER A 47 37.45 -21.01 -19.89
N PRO A 48 37.46 -21.52 -21.14
CA PRO A 48 38.14 -22.79 -21.44
C PRO A 48 39.65 -22.70 -21.26
N THR A 49 40.25 -21.56 -21.62
CA THR A 49 41.69 -21.34 -21.46
C THR A 49 42.07 -21.17 -20.00
N ARG A 50 41.27 -20.45 -19.20
CA ARG A 50 41.47 -20.38 -17.74
C ARG A 50 41.46 -21.75 -17.08
N ARG A 51 40.55 -22.64 -17.49
CA ARG A 51 40.49 -24.03 -16.99
C ARG A 51 41.77 -24.81 -17.32
N ARG A 52 42.29 -24.68 -18.55
CA ARG A 52 43.56 -25.31 -18.95
C ARG A 52 44.75 -24.75 -18.18
N ASN A 53 44.78 -23.44 -17.93
CA ASN A 53 45.88 -22.80 -17.19
C ASN A 53 45.93 -23.24 -15.71
N VAL A 54 44.79 -23.59 -15.12
CA VAL A 54 44.70 -24.02 -13.72
C VAL A 54 44.76 -25.55 -13.59
N SER A 55 44.74 -26.31 -14.70
CA SER A 55 44.73 -27.79 -14.64
C SER A 55 45.94 -28.33 -13.88
N GLN A 56 47.12 -27.74 -14.08
CA GLN A 56 48.34 -28.11 -13.37
C GLN A 56 48.22 -27.99 -11.84
N LEU A 57 47.41 -27.05 -11.33
CA LEU A 57 47.15 -26.89 -9.89
C LEU A 57 46.14 -27.92 -9.37
N LEU A 58 45.23 -28.39 -10.23
CA LEU A 58 44.24 -29.42 -9.89
C LEU A 58 44.84 -30.83 -9.97
N ASP A 59 45.76 -31.05 -10.91
CA ASP A 59 46.43 -32.34 -11.15
C ASP A 59 47.44 -32.70 -10.05
N GLN A 60 47.83 -31.73 -9.20
CA GLN A 60 48.75 -31.92 -8.07
C GLN A 60 48.11 -32.59 -6.84
N GLY A 61 46.82 -32.96 -6.90
CA GLY A 61 46.15 -33.76 -5.87
C GLY A 61 45.78 -33.01 -4.59
N PHE A 62 45.72 -31.67 -4.63
CA PHE A 62 45.27 -30.88 -3.47
C PHE A 62 43.78 -31.05 -3.21
N THR A 63 43.40 -31.06 -1.93
CA THR A 63 42.00 -31.06 -1.50
C THR A 63 41.36 -29.68 -1.67
N GLY A 64 40.02 -29.65 -1.76
CA GLY A 64 39.27 -28.39 -1.85
C GLY A 64 39.54 -27.44 -0.67
N GLU A 65 39.67 -27.97 0.54
CA GLU A 65 40.01 -27.20 1.74
C GLU A 65 41.41 -26.58 1.65
N GLN A 66 42.41 -27.33 1.18
CA GLN A 66 43.77 -26.82 0.99
C GLN A 66 43.80 -25.70 -0.05
N LEU A 67 43.10 -25.86 -1.17
CA LEU A 67 43.00 -24.83 -2.21
C LEU A 67 42.29 -23.57 -1.69
N ALA A 68 41.26 -23.76 -0.89
CA ALA A 68 40.48 -22.66 -0.36
C ALA A 68 41.24 -21.90 0.76
N TYR A 69 42.05 -22.60 1.57
CA TYR A 69 42.99 -21.99 2.50
C TYR A 69 44.12 -21.25 1.77
N ALA A 70 44.67 -21.83 0.69
CA ALA A 70 45.67 -21.18 -0.16
C ALA A 70 45.13 -19.88 -0.80
N ALA A 71 43.87 -19.90 -1.26
CA ALA A 71 43.20 -18.71 -1.77
C ALA A 71 43.07 -17.62 -0.69
N GLN A 72 42.69 -17.97 0.54
CA GLN A 72 42.64 -17.02 1.66
C GLN A 72 44.00 -16.38 1.93
N MET A 73 45.07 -17.17 1.98
CA MET A 73 46.42 -16.69 2.24
C MET A 73 46.92 -15.76 1.13
N THR A 74 46.59 -16.08 -0.12
CA THR A 74 46.94 -15.25 -1.28
C THR A 74 46.22 -13.90 -1.23
N LEU A 75 44.91 -13.89 -0.98
CA LEU A 75 44.11 -12.67 -0.85
C LEU A 75 44.58 -11.79 0.31
N ARG A 76 44.99 -12.38 1.43
CA ARG A 76 45.56 -11.63 2.57
C ARG A 76 46.89 -10.97 2.20
N LYS A 77 47.74 -11.67 1.45
CA LYS A 77 49.02 -11.13 0.95
C LYS A 77 48.80 -9.98 -0.04
N GLU A 78 47.74 -10.06 -0.85
CA GLU A 78 47.31 -8.99 -1.77
C GLU A 78 46.58 -7.82 -1.06
N GLY A 79 46.39 -7.87 0.26
CA GLY A 79 45.69 -6.84 1.02
C GLY A 79 44.15 -6.92 0.96
N ARG A 80 43.59 -7.91 0.27
CA ARG A 80 42.14 -8.15 0.07
C ARG A 80 41.55 -8.92 1.26
N LYS A 81 41.66 -8.34 2.45
CA LYS A 81 41.30 -8.98 3.73
C LYS A 81 39.83 -9.37 3.83
N THR A 82 38.93 -8.51 3.36
CA THR A 82 37.47 -8.74 3.38
C THR A 82 37.08 -9.97 2.58
N GLU A 83 37.67 -10.16 1.41
CA GLU A 83 37.41 -11.32 0.55
C GLU A 83 37.94 -12.62 1.15
N ALA A 84 39.13 -12.59 1.76
CA ALA A 84 39.67 -13.73 2.49
C ALA A 84 38.75 -14.14 3.65
N ASP A 85 38.19 -13.17 4.37
CA ASP A 85 37.26 -13.43 5.47
C ASP A 85 35.90 -13.97 4.99
N ILE A 86 35.45 -13.59 3.78
CA ILE A 86 34.26 -14.19 3.14
C ILE A 86 34.51 -15.66 2.83
N ILE A 87 35.64 -15.98 2.18
CA ILE A 87 36.00 -17.37 1.85
C ILE A 87 36.09 -18.20 3.13
N LYS A 88 36.73 -17.67 4.20
CA LYS A 88 36.79 -18.32 5.50
C LYS A 88 35.40 -18.61 6.08
N LYS A 89 34.47 -17.66 6.00
CA LYS A 89 33.09 -17.84 6.51
C LYS A 89 32.30 -18.89 5.74
N VAL A 90 32.48 -18.96 4.42
CA VAL A 90 31.78 -19.94 3.57
C VAL A 90 32.29 -21.36 3.82
N ILE A 91 33.60 -21.53 4.05
CA ILE A 91 34.21 -22.84 4.31
C ILE A 91 34.00 -23.29 5.76
N ALA A 92 34.11 -22.38 6.73
CA ALA A 92 33.90 -22.70 8.15
C ALA A 92 32.43 -22.92 8.53
N ALA A 93 31.49 -22.71 7.59
CA ALA A 93 30.07 -23.02 7.76
C ALA A 93 29.78 -24.52 7.58
N ASP A 94 30.68 -25.39 8.06
CA ASP A 94 30.45 -26.83 8.15
C ASP A 94 29.13 -27.08 8.90
N GLY A 95 28.10 -27.49 8.16
CA GLY A 95 26.79 -27.87 8.69
C GLY A 95 25.60 -27.03 8.23
N LEU A 96 25.78 -25.93 7.48
CA LEU A 96 24.65 -25.26 6.82
C LEU A 96 24.52 -25.71 5.36
N ASP A 97 23.30 -26.09 4.97
CA ASP A 97 22.94 -26.37 3.58
C ASP A 97 23.42 -25.21 2.67
N PRO A 98 24.19 -25.49 1.59
CA PRO A 98 24.70 -24.47 0.66
C PRO A 98 23.63 -23.48 0.17
N THR A 99 22.36 -23.90 0.11
CA THR A 99 21.22 -23.06 -0.25
C THR A 99 20.92 -21.97 0.78
N VAL A 100 21.14 -22.23 2.08
CA VAL A 100 20.91 -21.27 3.17
C VAL A 100 21.97 -20.18 3.16
N VAL A 101 23.23 -20.55 2.90
CA VAL A 101 24.32 -19.59 2.71
C VAL A 101 24.02 -18.70 1.50
N GLN A 102 23.59 -19.28 0.38
CA GLN A 102 23.20 -18.53 -0.82
C GLN A 102 22.03 -17.56 -0.56
N ALA A 103 21.04 -17.95 0.24
CA ALA A 103 19.93 -17.09 0.63
C ALA A 103 20.38 -15.89 1.47
N SER A 104 21.35 -16.07 2.37
CA SER A 104 21.89 -14.98 3.19
C SER A 104 22.59 -13.88 2.37
N TYR A 105 23.19 -14.23 1.23
CA TYR A 105 23.85 -13.28 0.32
C TYR A 105 22.89 -12.58 -0.63
N ARG A 106 21.72 -13.16 -0.94
CA ARG A 106 20.73 -12.53 -1.83
C ARG A 106 19.94 -11.39 -1.17
N GLY A 107 20.08 -11.21 0.15
CA GLY A 107 19.22 -10.31 0.92
C GLY A 107 17.76 -10.80 0.92
N PRO A 108 16.89 -10.23 1.77
CA PRO A 108 15.46 -10.43 1.62
C PRO A 108 15.05 -9.92 0.23
N PRO A 109 14.15 -10.61 -0.50
CA PRO A 109 13.57 -10.04 -1.71
C PRO A 109 12.95 -8.67 -1.38
N PRO A 110 13.03 -7.68 -2.29
CA PRO A 110 12.40 -6.39 -2.06
C PRO A 110 10.93 -6.62 -1.71
N SER A 111 10.53 -6.21 -0.50
CA SER A 111 9.16 -6.36 -0.05
C SER A 111 8.26 -5.58 -1.01
N LEU A 112 7.35 -6.27 -1.69
CA LEU A 112 6.36 -5.62 -2.53
C LEU A 112 5.61 -4.55 -1.71
N PRO A 113 5.17 -3.44 -2.34
CA PRO A 113 4.38 -2.43 -1.66
C PRO A 113 3.17 -3.07 -0.98
N LYS A 114 2.99 -2.79 0.31
CA LYS A 114 1.85 -3.31 1.06
C LYS A 114 0.58 -2.64 0.54
N THR A 115 -0.37 -3.45 0.07
CA THR A 115 -1.70 -2.98 -0.29
C THR A 115 -2.41 -2.41 0.94
N LEU A 116 -3.04 -1.24 0.77
CA LEU A 116 -3.88 -0.61 1.77
C LEU A 116 -5.10 -1.49 2.08
N SER A 117 -5.51 -1.50 3.33
CA SER A 117 -6.81 -2.04 3.71
C SER A 117 -7.95 -1.21 3.11
N ALA A 118 -9.13 -1.82 3.02
CA ALA A 118 -10.32 -1.11 2.54
C ALA A 118 -10.68 0.12 3.38
N ASP A 119 -10.43 0.07 4.69
CA ASP A 119 -10.67 1.19 5.61
C ASP A 119 -9.64 2.32 5.42
N GLU A 120 -8.35 1.99 5.24
CA GLU A 120 -7.31 2.98 4.93
C GLU A 120 -7.56 3.67 3.57
N ALA A 121 -7.97 2.90 2.56
CA ALA A 121 -8.32 3.43 1.25
C ALA A 121 -9.58 4.33 1.31
N LEU A 122 -10.57 3.97 2.13
CA LEU A 122 -11.74 4.81 2.36
C LEU A 122 -11.37 6.13 3.04
N VAL A 123 -10.47 6.10 4.05
CA VAL A 123 -9.96 7.30 4.71
C VAL A 123 -9.23 8.20 3.72
N LEU A 124 -8.40 7.64 2.85
CA LEU A 124 -7.73 8.40 1.80
C LEU A 124 -8.75 9.12 0.92
N LEU A 125 -9.75 8.39 0.43
CA LEU A 125 -10.80 8.92 -0.47
C LEU A 125 -11.54 10.12 0.13
N PHE A 126 -11.84 10.08 1.43
CA PHE A 126 -12.46 11.21 2.15
C PHE A 126 -11.48 12.37 2.40
N ASN A 127 -10.24 12.08 2.80
CA ASN A 127 -9.26 13.12 3.09
C ASN A 127 -8.84 13.92 1.84
N THR A 128 -8.88 13.28 0.67
CA THR A 128 -8.51 13.90 -0.61
C THR A 128 -9.71 14.39 -1.42
N ASN A 129 -10.94 14.14 -0.98
CA ASN A 129 -12.17 14.40 -1.74
C ASN A 129 -12.15 13.81 -3.16
N MET A 130 -11.50 12.66 -3.35
CA MET A 130 -11.41 12.02 -4.65
C MET A 130 -12.76 11.44 -5.08
N THR A 131 -13.08 11.61 -6.36
CA THR A 131 -14.21 10.92 -6.97
C THR A 131 -13.89 9.43 -7.15
N ARG A 132 -14.93 8.61 -7.37
CA ARG A 132 -14.74 7.19 -7.74
C ARG A 132 -13.85 7.04 -8.98
N ALA A 133 -14.05 7.87 -9.99
CA ALA A 133 -13.27 7.83 -11.23
C ALA A 133 -11.78 8.14 -10.95
N ALA A 134 -11.50 9.21 -10.21
CA ALA A 134 -10.13 9.57 -9.82
C ALA A 134 -9.46 8.46 -8.99
N TYR A 135 -10.20 7.80 -8.09
CA TYR A 135 -9.69 6.66 -7.33
C TYR A 135 -9.33 5.48 -8.24
N GLN A 136 -10.18 5.17 -9.21
CA GLN A 136 -9.93 4.09 -10.17
C GLN A 136 -8.70 4.40 -11.06
N GLU A 137 -8.58 5.63 -11.55
CA GLU A 137 -7.43 6.09 -12.33
C GLU A 137 -6.11 5.97 -11.56
N VAL A 138 -6.06 6.49 -10.32
CA VAL A 138 -4.87 6.37 -9.45
C VAL A 138 -4.51 4.91 -9.19
N ARG A 139 -5.51 4.05 -8.99
CA ARG A 139 -5.28 2.61 -8.80
C ARG A 139 -4.69 1.96 -10.05
N GLU A 140 -5.26 2.23 -11.22
CA GLU A 140 -4.80 1.68 -12.49
C GLU A 140 -3.36 2.13 -12.79
N THR A 141 -3.08 3.43 -12.66
CA THR A 141 -1.73 3.98 -12.82
C THR A 141 -0.74 3.33 -11.84
N SER A 142 -1.12 3.19 -10.57
CA SER A 142 -0.26 2.53 -9.57
C SER A 142 0.04 1.07 -9.95
N LYS A 143 -0.97 0.35 -10.45
CA LYS A 143 -0.83 -1.04 -10.88
C LYS A 143 0.07 -1.17 -12.11
N ASP A 144 -0.04 -0.26 -13.07
CA ASP A 144 0.82 -0.20 -14.26
C ASP A 144 2.30 0.02 -13.91
N HIS A 145 2.56 0.69 -12.78
CA HIS A 145 3.91 0.88 -12.22
C HIS A 145 4.32 -0.21 -11.21
N VAL A 146 3.72 -1.41 -11.28
CA VAL A 146 4.05 -2.57 -10.44
C VAL A 146 3.86 -2.28 -8.93
N ALA A 147 2.98 -1.34 -8.60
CA ALA A 147 2.64 -0.97 -7.23
C ALA A 147 1.15 -1.23 -6.98
N ASP A 148 0.79 -2.44 -6.55
CA ASP A 148 -0.61 -2.79 -6.21
C ASP A 148 -0.98 -2.30 -4.79
N ILE A 149 -0.90 -0.98 -4.60
CA ILE A 149 -1.10 -0.31 -3.30
C ILE A 149 -2.59 -0.15 -2.99
N PHE A 150 -3.43 0.10 -3.99
CA PHE A 150 -4.83 0.48 -3.78
C PHE A 150 -5.78 -0.70 -3.96
N PRO A 151 -6.63 -1.01 -2.96
CA PRO A 151 -7.59 -2.10 -3.09
C PRO A 151 -8.64 -1.78 -4.17
N PRO A 152 -9.20 -2.79 -4.84
CA PRO A 152 -10.37 -2.62 -5.70
C PRO A 152 -11.51 -1.85 -5.04
N TYR A 153 -12.22 -1.02 -5.82
CA TYR A 153 -13.23 -0.09 -5.30
C TYR A 153 -14.44 -0.80 -4.65
N ASN A 154 -14.77 -2.03 -5.03
CA ASN A 154 -15.82 -2.82 -4.37
C ASN A 154 -15.52 -3.05 -2.87
N PHE A 155 -14.27 -3.30 -2.50
CA PHE A 155 -13.91 -3.42 -1.08
C PHE A 155 -14.05 -2.10 -0.32
N VAL A 156 -13.70 -0.98 -0.97
CA VAL A 156 -13.90 0.37 -0.41
C VAL A 156 -15.39 0.69 -0.27
N LEU A 157 -16.21 0.26 -1.24
CA LEU A 157 -17.65 0.40 -1.20
C LEU A 157 -18.26 -0.40 -0.04
N ASP A 158 -17.79 -1.63 0.19
CA ASP A 158 -18.24 -2.45 1.32
C ASP A 158 -17.80 -1.83 2.66
N ALA A 159 -16.60 -1.26 2.73
CA ALA A 159 -16.16 -0.46 3.88
C ALA A 159 -17.07 0.76 4.12
N LYS A 160 -17.46 1.46 3.07
CA LYS A 160 -18.40 2.58 3.14
C LYS A 160 -19.77 2.13 3.66
N LYS A 161 -20.31 1.02 3.15
CA LYS A 161 -21.59 0.45 3.60
C LYS A 161 -21.57 0.05 5.07
N ARG A 162 -20.47 -0.53 5.58
CA ARG A 162 -20.29 -0.82 7.01
C ARG A 162 -20.38 0.43 7.90
N CYS A 163 -20.21 1.63 7.33
CA CYS A 163 -20.31 2.89 8.05
C CYS A 163 -21.72 3.47 8.13
N HIS A 164 -22.71 2.89 7.45
CA HIS A 164 -24.08 3.37 7.50
C HIS A 164 -24.82 2.78 8.72
N PRO A 165 -25.53 3.59 9.51
CA PRO A 165 -26.44 3.07 10.52
C PRO A 165 -27.66 2.41 9.85
N ALA A 166 -28.34 1.53 10.59
CA ALA A 166 -29.61 0.97 10.15
C ALA A 166 -30.73 2.03 10.24
N GLY A 167 -31.87 1.74 9.61
CA GLY A 167 -33.12 2.51 9.79
C GLY A 167 -33.09 3.94 9.28
N VAL A 168 -32.17 4.28 8.38
CA VAL A 168 -32.18 5.57 7.69
C VAL A 168 -33.44 5.67 6.83
N VAL A 169 -34.24 6.70 7.09
CA VAL A 169 -35.43 7.05 6.31
C VAL A 169 -35.11 8.28 5.48
N VAL A 170 -35.41 8.23 4.19
CA VAL A 170 -35.19 9.32 3.24
C VAL A 170 -36.51 9.58 2.53
N ASP A 171 -36.90 10.85 2.46
CA ASP A 171 -38.06 11.33 1.73
C ASP A 171 -37.70 12.61 0.94
N ASP A 172 -38.68 13.18 0.26
CA ASP A 172 -38.49 14.40 -0.54
C ASP A 172 -38.14 15.64 0.32
N ARG A 173 -38.41 15.60 1.63
CA ARG A 173 -38.18 16.71 2.55
C ARG A 173 -36.84 16.60 3.28
N GLY A 174 -36.22 15.43 3.30
CA GLY A 174 -34.91 15.24 3.90
C GLY A 174 -34.61 13.80 4.28
N ALA A 175 -33.82 13.63 5.33
CA ALA A 175 -33.47 12.32 5.85
C ALA A 175 -33.37 12.31 7.37
N SER A 176 -33.65 11.16 7.96
CA SER A 176 -33.52 10.95 9.41
C SER A 176 -33.04 9.54 9.74
N VAL A 177 -32.41 9.40 10.89
CA VAL A 177 -32.07 8.11 11.50
C VAL A 177 -32.58 8.10 12.95
N PRO A 178 -33.20 7.00 13.43
CA PRO A 178 -33.56 6.86 14.82
C PRO A 178 -32.34 7.06 15.74
N VAL A 179 -32.48 7.95 16.73
CA VAL A 179 -31.37 8.32 17.63
C VAL A 179 -30.74 7.08 18.30
N GLN A 180 -31.57 6.12 18.73
CA GLN A 180 -31.09 4.86 19.30
C GLN A 180 -30.17 4.10 18.33
N GLN A 181 -30.59 3.93 17.08
CA GLN A 181 -29.81 3.19 16.08
C GLN A 181 -28.50 3.90 15.73
N LEU A 182 -28.50 5.25 15.74
CA LEU A 182 -27.28 6.02 15.56
C LEU A 182 -26.32 5.90 16.75
N LEU A 183 -26.85 5.89 17.98
CA LEU A 183 -26.08 5.68 19.21
C LEU A 183 -25.47 4.28 19.25
N ASP A 184 -26.26 3.25 18.96
CA ASP A 184 -25.82 1.85 18.93
C ASP A 184 -24.74 1.63 17.88
N HIS A 185 -24.94 2.17 16.67
CA HIS A 185 -23.93 2.12 15.61
C HIS A 185 -22.64 2.83 16.02
N THR A 186 -22.76 4.01 16.63
CA THR A 186 -21.61 4.79 17.10
C THR A 186 -20.85 4.04 18.21
N ALA A 187 -21.57 3.48 19.18
CA ALA A 187 -20.99 2.70 20.28
C ALA A 187 -20.29 1.44 19.74
N SER A 188 -20.95 0.66 18.89
CA SER A 188 -20.39 -0.55 18.26
C SER A 188 -19.09 -0.25 17.49
N ARG A 189 -19.07 0.83 16.72
CA ARG A 189 -17.87 1.29 16.00
C ARG A 189 -16.73 1.70 16.93
N LEU A 190 -17.03 2.39 18.03
CA LEU A 190 -16.02 2.77 19.03
C LEU A 190 -15.48 1.54 19.78
N CYS A 191 -16.34 0.59 20.15
CA CYS A 191 -15.94 -0.67 20.76
C CYS A 191 -15.04 -1.49 19.83
N THR A 192 -15.37 -1.54 18.54
CA THR A 192 -14.53 -2.21 17.52
C THR A 192 -13.17 -1.55 17.41
N LEU A 193 -13.12 -0.21 17.35
CA LEU A 193 -11.88 0.56 17.28
C LEU A 193 -11.00 0.35 18.52
N GLN A 194 -11.61 0.22 19.70
CA GLN A 194 -10.94 0.08 20.99
C GLN A 194 -10.87 -1.37 21.48
N ALA A 195 -11.11 -2.36 20.62
CA ALA A 195 -11.21 -3.76 21.02
C ALA A 195 -9.99 -4.24 21.81
N SER A 196 -8.79 -3.87 21.39
CA SER A 196 -7.54 -4.21 22.09
C SER A 196 -7.43 -3.56 23.48
N VAL A 197 -7.89 -2.33 23.64
CA VAL A 197 -7.89 -1.60 24.92
C VAL A 197 -8.96 -2.19 25.85
N ILE A 198 -10.14 -2.51 25.33
CA ILE A 198 -11.22 -3.14 26.09
C ILE A 198 -10.78 -4.52 26.60
N GLN A 199 -10.20 -5.35 25.72
CA GLN A 199 -9.71 -6.68 26.08
C GLN A 199 -8.57 -6.64 27.11
N SER A 200 -7.62 -5.71 26.97
CA SER A 200 -6.48 -5.58 27.89
C SER A 200 -6.85 -4.92 29.22
N SER A 201 -7.90 -4.12 29.28
CA SER A 201 -8.32 -3.43 30.50
C SER A 201 -9.09 -4.30 31.49
N ALA A 202 -9.34 -5.58 31.17
CA ALA A 202 -10.18 -6.48 31.94
C ALA A 202 -11.53 -5.83 32.34
N ALA A 203 -12.02 -4.92 31.50
CA ALA A 203 -13.26 -4.19 31.73
C ALA A 203 -14.42 -5.19 31.73
N GLN A 204 -14.74 -5.71 32.91
CA GLN A 204 -15.92 -6.52 33.17
C GLN A 204 -17.01 -5.55 33.60
N GLY A 205 -18.03 -5.35 32.76
CA GLY A 205 -19.15 -4.45 33.08
C GLY A 205 -19.67 -3.66 31.88
N SER A 206 -20.60 -2.75 32.14
CA SER A 206 -21.17 -1.89 31.12
C SER A 206 -20.24 -0.72 30.77
N LEU A 207 -20.40 -0.18 29.56
CA LEU A 207 -19.69 1.00 29.10
C LEU A 207 -20.64 2.18 28.97
N ILE A 208 -20.20 3.35 29.41
CA ILE A 208 -20.96 4.59 29.36
C ILE A 208 -20.41 5.46 28.23
N LEU A 209 -21.23 5.68 27.19
CA LEU A 209 -20.97 6.62 26.11
C LEU A 209 -21.60 7.98 26.43
N THR A 210 -20.77 8.99 26.65
CA THR A 210 -21.22 10.39 26.75
C THR A 210 -21.17 11.05 25.38
N SER A 211 -22.28 11.67 24.98
CA SER A 211 -22.42 12.40 23.72
C SER A 211 -23.03 13.77 23.95
N LYS A 212 -22.73 14.73 23.06
CA LYS A 212 -23.50 15.98 22.94
C LYS A 212 -24.39 15.92 21.70
N TYR A 213 -25.48 16.65 21.69
CA TYR A 213 -26.34 16.82 20.52
C TYR A 213 -26.68 18.30 20.35
N GLY A 214 -27.05 18.67 19.14
CA GLY A 214 -27.42 20.03 18.79
C GLY A 214 -28.10 20.08 17.43
N PHE A 215 -28.60 21.26 17.08
CA PHE A 215 -29.24 21.50 15.81
C PHE A 215 -28.91 22.92 15.34
N ASP A 216 -28.82 23.09 14.03
CA ASP A 216 -28.47 24.37 13.40
C ASP A 216 -29.15 24.49 12.02
N GLY A 217 -29.36 25.73 11.58
CA GLY A 217 -29.95 26.08 10.30
C GLY A 217 -28.90 26.61 9.32
N ALA A 218 -29.06 26.32 8.03
CA ALA A 218 -28.21 26.85 6.97
C ALA A 218 -29.07 27.30 5.78
N THR A 219 -28.73 28.45 5.20
CA THR A 219 -29.43 29.04 4.04
C THR A 219 -28.47 29.33 2.89
N GLY A 220 -29.00 29.50 1.67
CA GLY A 220 -28.20 29.86 0.48
C GLY A 220 -27.74 28.67 -0.38
N GLN A 221 -28.40 27.53 -0.24
CA GLN A 221 -28.14 26.32 -1.01
C GLN A 221 -28.63 26.51 -2.45
N GLN A 222 -27.93 25.92 -3.42
CA GLN A 222 -28.33 25.99 -4.81
C GLN A 222 -29.59 25.15 -5.00
N VAL A 223 -30.71 25.81 -5.32
CA VAL A 223 -31.99 25.15 -5.60
C VAL A 223 -31.82 24.30 -6.86
N TYR A 224 -31.94 22.99 -6.70
CA TYR A 224 -31.98 22.09 -7.84
C TYR A 224 -33.38 22.12 -8.46
N ARG A 225 -33.50 22.64 -9.68
CA ARG A 225 -34.79 22.73 -10.40
C ARG A 225 -35.21 21.38 -10.96
N HIS A 226 -35.59 20.45 -10.08
CA HIS A 226 -36.29 19.23 -10.47
C HIS A 226 -37.81 19.47 -10.47
N ARG A 227 -38.55 18.63 -11.18
CA ARG A 227 -40.02 18.65 -11.15
C ARG A 227 -40.48 18.01 -9.84
N GLN A 228 -40.43 18.78 -8.75
CA GLN A 228 -40.83 18.32 -7.42
C GLN A 228 -42.35 18.09 -7.35
N SER A 229 -42.74 17.07 -6.61
CA SER A 229 -44.13 16.71 -6.28
C SER A 229 -44.70 17.58 -5.16
N THR A 230 -43.86 18.37 -4.48
CA THR A 230 -44.14 19.09 -3.23
C THR A 230 -43.61 20.52 -3.27
N ASP A 231 -44.26 21.44 -2.54
CA ASP A 231 -43.91 22.88 -2.41
C ASP A 231 -42.69 23.14 -1.50
N VAL A 232 -41.70 22.24 -1.47
CA VAL A 232 -40.57 22.31 -0.52
C VAL A 232 -39.43 23.12 -1.16
N ASP A 233 -38.93 24.13 -0.44
CA ASP A 233 -37.82 24.98 -0.89
C ASP A 233 -36.48 24.51 -0.31
N ASP A 234 -35.69 23.84 -1.15
CA ASP A 234 -34.35 23.34 -0.82
C ASP A 234 -33.30 24.44 -0.60
N SER A 235 -33.69 25.74 -0.65
CA SER A 235 -32.80 26.87 -0.37
C SER A 235 -32.38 26.98 1.10
N THR A 236 -33.09 26.30 2.00
CA THR A 236 -32.83 26.27 3.44
C THR A 236 -32.74 24.83 3.95
N MET A 237 -31.95 24.61 4.99
CA MET A 237 -31.77 23.30 5.60
C MET A 237 -31.64 23.42 7.12
N PHE A 238 -32.41 22.62 7.84
CA PHE A 238 -32.29 22.45 9.29
C PHE A 238 -31.66 21.09 9.59
N LEU A 239 -30.54 21.06 10.32
CA LEU A 239 -29.76 19.86 10.63
C LEU A 239 -29.75 19.59 12.14
N ALA A 240 -30.12 18.40 12.56
CA ALA A 240 -29.86 17.87 13.90
C ALA A 240 -28.70 16.89 13.85
N SER A 241 -27.78 16.98 14.82
CA SER A 241 -26.57 16.16 14.88
C SER A 241 -26.16 15.81 16.30
N MET A 242 -25.37 14.74 16.44
CA MET A 242 -24.72 14.35 17.69
C MET A 242 -23.21 14.16 17.53
N VAL A 243 -22.48 14.35 18.62
CA VAL A 243 -21.03 14.14 18.68
C VAL A 243 -20.72 13.24 19.88
N PRO A 244 -20.11 12.06 19.66
CA PRO A 244 -19.61 11.25 20.76
C PRO A 244 -18.42 11.96 21.42
N LEU A 245 -18.39 12.03 22.75
CA LEU A 245 -17.38 12.76 23.51
C LEU A 245 -16.41 11.82 24.23
N ARG A 246 -16.95 10.85 24.99
CA ARG A 246 -16.14 9.93 25.80
C ARG A 246 -16.82 8.58 25.93
N LEU A 247 -16.01 7.52 25.90
CA LEU A 247 -16.40 6.16 26.27
C LEU A 247 -15.62 5.81 27.53
N ARG A 248 -16.34 5.45 28.59
CA ARG A 248 -15.76 5.10 29.90
C ARG A 248 -16.37 3.83 30.47
N THR A 249 -15.65 3.19 31.37
CA THR A 249 -16.20 2.15 32.27
C THR A 249 -17.08 2.79 33.35
N GLU A 250 -17.88 1.98 34.04
CA GLU A 250 -18.66 2.40 35.21
C GLU A 250 -17.76 3.00 36.31
N ASP A 251 -16.58 2.42 36.53
CA ASP A 251 -15.57 2.90 37.49
C ASP A 251 -14.93 4.24 37.09
N GLY A 252 -15.33 4.82 35.97
CA GLY A 252 -14.89 6.14 35.50
C GLY A 252 -13.60 6.13 34.67
N ARG A 253 -12.97 4.98 34.44
CA ARG A 253 -11.80 4.86 33.57
C ARG A 253 -12.18 5.15 32.11
N VAL A 254 -11.49 6.10 31.49
CA VAL A 254 -11.70 6.49 30.10
C VAL A 254 -11.03 5.49 29.16
N ILE A 255 -11.82 4.88 28.28
CA ILE A 255 -11.35 3.97 27.22
C ILE A 255 -11.05 4.77 25.95
N TRP A 256 -11.91 5.74 25.65
CA TRP A 256 -11.76 6.61 24.50
C TRP A 256 -12.26 8.02 24.79
N ALA A 257 -11.56 9.02 24.28
CA ALA A 257 -11.96 10.41 24.30
C ALA A 257 -11.86 10.98 22.89
N ASN A 258 -12.87 11.74 22.48
CA ASN A 258 -12.88 12.39 21.18
C ASN A 258 -11.74 13.42 21.09
N PRO A 259 -10.78 13.27 20.17
CA PRO A 259 -9.64 14.17 20.05
C PRO A 259 -10.03 15.54 19.46
N LYS A 260 -11.16 15.64 18.75
CA LYS A 260 -11.64 16.88 18.12
C LYS A 260 -13.16 17.05 18.30
N PRO A 261 -13.65 17.38 19.52
CA PRO A 261 -15.08 17.44 19.82
C PRO A 261 -15.90 18.48 19.02
N ASN A 262 -15.25 19.44 18.39
CA ASN A 262 -15.90 20.49 17.59
C ASN A 262 -15.62 20.33 16.09
N SER A 263 -15.03 19.22 15.67
CA SER A 263 -14.78 18.94 14.26
C SER A 263 -15.98 18.28 13.59
N THR A 264 -16.21 18.64 12.34
CA THR A 264 -17.22 18.01 11.46
C THR A 264 -16.99 16.51 11.29
N PHE A 265 -15.75 16.01 11.42
CA PHE A 265 -15.43 14.58 11.33
C PHE A 265 -16.13 13.70 12.38
N PHE A 266 -16.51 14.27 13.52
CA PHE A 266 -17.22 13.56 14.58
C PHE A 266 -18.69 14.01 14.71
N CYS A 267 -19.15 14.92 13.85
CA CYS A 267 -20.52 15.41 13.83
C CYS A 267 -21.39 14.44 13.04
N ARG A 268 -22.08 13.55 13.76
CA ARG A 268 -22.94 12.50 13.19
C ARG A 268 -24.32 13.11 12.91
N PRO A 269 -24.81 13.09 11.66
CA PRO A 269 -26.15 13.60 11.35
C PRO A 269 -27.22 12.67 11.93
N ILE A 270 -28.18 13.25 12.65
CA ILE A 270 -29.40 12.58 13.12
C ILE A 270 -30.50 12.77 12.09
N SER A 271 -30.70 14.00 11.64
CA SER A 271 -31.67 14.33 10.62
C SER A 271 -31.33 15.65 9.95
N PHE A 272 -31.72 15.80 8.70
CA PHE A 272 -31.81 17.11 8.05
C PHE A 272 -33.13 17.23 7.31
N ILE A 273 -33.67 18.44 7.25
CA ILE A 273 -34.92 18.77 6.57
C ILE A 273 -34.71 20.04 5.75
N PHE A 274 -35.26 20.08 4.53
CA PHE A 274 -35.24 21.23 3.61
C PHE A 274 -36.34 22.24 3.94
N GLU A 275 -36.43 22.63 5.22
CA GLU A 275 -37.35 23.65 5.70
C GLU A 275 -36.84 24.18 7.05
N GLU A 276 -36.68 25.48 7.20
CA GLU A 276 -36.33 26.11 8.49
C GLU A 276 -37.51 26.94 9.01
N SER A 277 -38.17 26.47 10.08
CA SER A 277 -39.21 27.21 10.78
C SER A 277 -38.98 27.24 12.30
N LYS A 278 -39.42 28.31 12.97
CA LYS A 278 -39.33 28.43 14.45
C LYS A 278 -40.08 27.30 15.16
N GLU A 279 -41.12 26.77 14.53
CA GLU A 279 -41.94 25.67 15.02
C GLU A 279 -41.17 24.34 14.97
N LEU A 280 -40.44 24.09 13.88
CA LEU A 280 -39.53 22.95 13.72
C LEU A 280 -38.45 22.92 14.80
N THR A 281 -37.83 24.06 15.11
CA THR A 281 -36.84 24.17 16.20
C THR A 281 -37.45 23.81 17.56
N THR A 282 -38.65 24.31 17.84
CA THR A 282 -39.34 24.06 19.11
C THR A 282 -39.81 22.61 19.24
N ALA A 283 -40.33 22.02 18.17
CA ALA A 283 -40.77 20.63 18.13
C ALA A 283 -39.57 19.68 18.30
N THR A 284 -38.47 19.92 17.59
CA THR A 284 -37.25 19.11 17.68
C THR A 284 -36.63 19.18 19.07
N TYR A 285 -36.64 20.35 19.70
CA TYR A 285 -36.20 20.51 21.10
C TYR A 285 -37.05 19.67 22.06
N ARG A 286 -38.38 19.69 21.92
CA ARG A 286 -39.29 18.88 22.77
C ARG A 286 -39.05 17.38 22.60
N VAL A 287 -38.86 16.91 21.37
CA VAL A 287 -38.51 15.50 21.09
C VAL A 287 -37.15 15.14 21.73
N GLY A 288 -36.17 16.04 21.65
CA GLY A 288 -34.87 15.85 22.31
C GLY A 288 -34.98 15.74 23.84
N GLN A 289 -35.80 16.56 24.49
CA GLN A 289 -36.05 16.47 25.94
C GLN A 289 -36.78 15.18 26.30
N HIS A 290 -37.83 14.82 25.55
CA HIS A 290 -38.57 13.58 25.79
C HIS A 290 -37.67 12.34 25.68
N ASN A 291 -36.83 12.29 24.64
CA ASN A 291 -35.86 11.20 24.50
C ASN A 291 -34.91 11.15 25.71
N ARG A 292 -34.39 12.29 26.18
CA ARG A 292 -33.54 12.35 27.37
C ARG A 292 -34.23 11.79 28.61
N GLU A 293 -35.51 12.11 28.81
CA GLU A 293 -36.30 11.61 29.95
C GLU A 293 -36.56 10.10 29.84
N CYS A 294 -36.92 9.60 28.67
CA CYS A 294 -37.08 8.16 28.42
C CYS A 294 -35.79 7.38 28.66
N PHE A 295 -34.62 7.94 28.30
CA PHE A 295 -33.31 7.35 28.55
C PHE A 295 -32.88 7.34 30.02
N LEU A 296 -33.34 8.32 30.80
CA LEU A 296 -33.06 8.37 32.24
C LEU A 296 -34.04 7.50 33.04
N GLY A 297 -35.29 7.38 32.58
CA GLY A 297 -36.32 6.57 33.24
C GLY A 297 -36.18 5.05 33.04
N SER A 298 -35.44 4.60 32.03
CA SER A 298 -35.20 3.16 31.76
C SER A 298 -34.00 2.57 32.51
N ASN A 299 -33.32 3.34 33.37
CA ASN A 299 -32.27 2.86 34.29
C ASN A 299 -32.78 2.54 35.71
N HIS A 300 -34.10 2.49 35.88
CA HIS A 300 -34.77 2.15 37.15
C HIS A 300 -35.83 1.05 36.95
N GLU A 301 -35.44 -0.09 36.36
CA GLU A 301 -36.11 -1.38 36.55
C GLU A 301 -35.06 -2.51 36.64
#